data_AF-A0AAV0I7V1-F1
#
_entry.id   AF-A0AAV0I7V1-F1
#
_cell.length_a   1.000
_cell.length_b   1.000
_cell.length_c   1.000
_cell.angle_alpha   90.00
_cell.angle_beta   90.00
_cell.angle_gamma   90.00
#
_symmetry.space_group_name_H-M   'P 1'
#
loop_
_entity.id
_entity.type
_entity.pdbx_description
1 polymer ?
#
loop_
_entity_poly.entity_id
_entity_poly.type
_entity_poly.pdbx_seq_one_letter_code
_entity_poly.pdbx_strand_id
1 'polypeptide(L)'
;MGREYANNNAFEIKVHHSRPSLVEDPTISTLEQQQRRRNQHQRHETSGGDFKPFKPWFPWLVPLFVVANVVLFIIVMYVNNCPKRSTNCVAGFLGRFAFQPLKENPLLGPSSDTLLKMGAMEVEKVVKGHQGWRLISCIWLHAGVFHLLANMISLLIIGIRLVRIGLVYVLSGFGGSLMSALFLELGISVGASGALFGLLGAMLSELITNWTIYANKLAAFSTLVIIVLLNLAVGLLPHVDNFAHIGGFISGFLLGFIFLIRPQFGWVSQKTCPPGYIAPPAKSKYKAYQYVLLAISLTLLITGFAIGLLDLFKGVNVNEHCPWCQYMTCVPTPLWSCKSPEVYCQSSQFGPQLNLTCLSTGKSGTYILPDDNPTHLQVLCSQLCQ
;
A
#
# COMPACT_ATOMS: atom_id res chain seq x y z
N MET A 1 -74.34 -14.03 18.84
CA MET A 1 -75.22 -13.91 20.02
C MET A 1 -74.35 -14.15 21.23
N GLY A 2 -73.88 -13.11 21.92
CA GLY A 2 -74.55 -12.49 23.07
C GLY A 2 -73.65 -12.75 24.30
N ARG A 3 -72.74 -11.82 24.63
CA ARG A 3 -72.72 -11.02 25.87
C ARG A 3 -73.01 -11.81 27.15
N GLU A 4 -72.08 -11.77 28.11
CA GLU A 4 -72.37 -11.14 29.40
C GLU A 4 -71.11 -10.81 30.23
N TYR A 5 -71.28 -9.75 31.02
CA TYR A 5 -70.32 -8.92 31.76
C TYR A 5 -70.37 -9.25 33.27
N ALA A 6 -69.49 -8.57 34.03
CA ALA A 6 -69.49 -8.30 35.48
C ALA A 6 -68.65 -9.29 36.34
N ASN A 7 -67.52 -8.92 36.94
CA ASN A 7 -67.14 -7.81 37.83
C ASN A 7 -67.56 -8.02 39.30
N ASN A 8 -66.54 -8.11 40.16
CA ASN A 8 -66.43 -7.62 41.53
C ASN A 8 -67.45 -8.05 42.62
N ASN A 9 -66.98 -8.81 43.60
CA ASN A 9 -66.64 -8.34 44.96
C ASN A 9 -66.71 -9.50 45.95
N ALA A 10 -65.54 -9.89 46.47
CA ALA A 10 -65.43 -10.84 47.57
C ALA A 10 -65.77 -10.12 48.89
N PHE A 11 -66.75 -10.66 49.61
CA PHE A 11 -67.03 -10.34 51.00
C PHE A 11 -66.27 -11.31 51.92
N GLU A 12 -65.66 -10.70 52.92
CA GLU A 12 -64.81 -11.22 53.99
C GLU A 12 -65.55 -12.16 54.96
N ILE A 13 -64.96 -13.32 55.32
CA ILE A 13 -65.19 -13.95 56.64
C ILE A 13 -63.87 -14.51 57.20
N LYS A 14 -63.52 -13.92 58.35
CA LYS A 14 -62.47 -14.21 59.33
C LYS A 14 -62.42 -15.67 59.78
N VAL A 15 -61.22 -16.23 59.88
CA VAL A 15 -60.91 -17.31 60.85
C VAL A 15 -59.72 -16.85 61.69
N HIS A 16 -60.00 -16.59 62.97
CA HIS A 16 -58.98 -16.35 63.99
C HIS A 16 -58.35 -17.69 64.38
N HIS A 17 -57.03 -17.81 64.28
CA HIS A 17 -56.28 -18.66 65.21
C HIS A 17 -54.98 -18.00 65.64
N SER A 18 -54.73 -18.17 66.93
CA SER A 18 -53.82 -17.46 67.81
C SER A 18 -52.35 -17.66 67.45
N ARG A 19 -51.55 -16.60 67.63
CA ARG A 19 -50.08 -16.65 67.58
C ARG A 19 -49.52 -17.61 68.62
N PRO A 20 -48.39 -18.26 68.31
CA PRO A 20 -47.26 -18.31 69.21
C PRO A 20 -46.11 -17.47 68.63
N SER A 21 -45.46 -16.76 69.54
CA SER A 21 -44.30 -15.90 69.35
C SER A 21 -43.12 -16.66 68.74
N LEU A 22 -42.66 -16.26 67.56
CA LEU A 22 -41.33 -16.60 67.05
C LEU A 22 -40.51 -15.32 67.06
N VAL A 23 -39.42 -15.37 67.82
CA VAL A 23 -38.36 -14.36 67.88
C VAL A 23 -37.81 -14.20 66.46
N GLU A 24 -37.95 -13.02 65.87
CA GLU A 24 -37.30 -12.69 64.59
C GLU A 24 -35.79 -12.66 64.82
N ASP A 25 -35.08 -13.62 64.21
CA ASP A 25 -33.63 -13.68 64.23
C ASP A 25 -33.07 -12.61 63.25
N PRO A 26 -32.38 -11.56 63.74
CA PRO A 26 -31.91 -10.44 62.91
C PRO A 26 -30.88 -10.85 61.83
N THR A 27 -30.34 -12.07 61.91
CA THR A 27 -29.40 -12.61 60.92
C THR A 27 -30.06 -13.04 59.60
N ILE A 28 -31.35 -13.39 59.58
CA ILE A 28 -32.04 -13.83 58.35
C ILE A 28 -32.40 -12.63 57.45
N SER A 29 -32.80 -11.50 58.04
CA SER A 29 -33.14 -10.27 57.30
C SER A 29 -31.94 -9.64 56.58
N THR A 30 -30.75 -9.79 57.16
CA THR A 30 -29.48 -9.26 56.62
C THR A 30 -28.97 -10.11 55.45
N LEU A 31 -29.18 -11.43 55.50
CA LEU A 31 -28.86 -12.34 54.39
C LEU A 31 -29.78 -12.13 53.19
N GLU A 32 -31.09 -11.96 53.39
CA GLU A 32 -32.01 -11.64 52.28
C GLU A 32 -31.73 -10.28 51.63
N GLN A 33 -31.36 -9.27 52.43
CA GLN A 33 -30.93 -7.98 51.89
C GLN A 33 -29.60 -8.09 51.12
N GLN A 34 -28.65 -8.90 51.58
CA GLN A 34 -27.42 -9.19 50.85
C GLN A 34 -27.69 -9.93 49.54
N GLN A 35 -28.62 -10.88 49.54
CA GLN A 35 -28.99 -11.65 48.36
C GLN A 35 -29.71 -10.77 47.32
N ARG A 36 -30.59 -9.86 47.76
CA ARG A 36 -31.22 -8.85 46.89
C ARG A 36 -30.19 -7.89 46.31
N ARG A 37 -29.21 -7.43 47.09
CA ARG A 37 -28.10 -6.59 46.60
C ARG A 37 -27.22 -7.32 45.59
N ARG A 38 -26.90 -8.61 45.81
CA ARG A 38 -26.16 -9.44 44.84
C ARG A 38 -26.95 -9.62 43.56
N ASN A 39 -28.24 -9.97 43.64
CA ASN A 39 -29.10 -10.13 42.47
C ASN A 39 -29.29 -8.82 41.68
N GLN A 40 -29.28 -7.67 42.37
CA GLN A 40 -29.36 -6.35 41.74
C GLN A 40 -28.03 -5.94 41.08
N HIS A 41 -26.88 -6.30 41.68
CA HIS A 41 -25.57 -6.18 41.03
C HIS A 41 -25.45 -7.08 39.79
N GLN A 42 -25.92 -8.32 39.88
CA GLN A 42 -25.88 -9.29 38.79
C GLN A 42 -26.84 -8.91 37.64
N ARG A 43 -27.98 -8.27 37.93
CA ARG A 43 -28.86 -7.65 36.92
C ARG A 43 -28.24 -6.43 36.24
N HIS A 44 -27.42 -5.65 36.96
CA HIS A 44 -26.70 -4.52 36.38
C HIS A 44 -25.53 -4.96 35.50
N GLU A 45 -24.85 -6.06 35.82
CA GLU A 45 -23.79 -6.64 34.97
C GLU A 45 -24.35 -7.29 33.69
N THR A 46 -25.56 -7.86 33.73
CA THR A 46 -26.17 -8.54 32.58
C THR A 46 -26.94 -7.62 31.62
N SER A 47 -27.19 -6.36 32.00
CA SER A 47 -27.82 -5.34 31.13
C SER A 47 -26.80 -4.33 30.55
N GLY A 48 -25.51 -4.65 30.57
CA GLY A 48 -24.51 -3.94 29.78
C GLY A 48 -24.55 -4.47 28.35
N GLY A 49 -25.44 -3.93 27.50
CA GLY A 49 -25.45 -4.26 26.08
C GLY A 49 -24.04 -4.14 25.50
N ASP A 50 -23.54 -5.20 24.86
CA ASP A 50 -22.21 -5.30 24.25
C ASP A 50 -21.83 -4.01 23.53
N PHE A 51 -21.05 -3.17 24.21
CA PHE A 51 -20.50 -1.97 23.62
C PHE A 51 -19.40 -2.43 22.67
N LYS A 52 -19.74 -2.56 21.38
CA LYS A 52 -18.76 -2.73 20.30
C LYS A 52 -18.40 -1.33 19.78
N PRO A 53 -17.38 -0.64 20.32
CA PRO A 53 -17.06 0.75 19.97
C PRO A 53 -16.62 0.94 18.51
N PHE A 54 -16.30 -0.16 17.81
CA PHE A 54 -15.86 -0.13 16.43
C PHE A 54 -16.74 -1.05 15.58
N LYS A 55 -17.47 -0.46 14.63
CA LYS A 55 -18.09 -1.21 13.54
C LYS A 55 -16.96 -1.96 12.82
N PRO A 56 -17.02 -3.29 12.64
CA PRO A 56 -16.04 -4.00 11.83
C PRO A 56 -16.13 -3.44 10.41
N TRP A 57 -15.15 -2.63 10.03
CA TRP A 57 -15.06 -2.10 8.67
C TRP A 57 -14.58 -3.22 7.77
N PHE A 58 -15.40 -3.60 6.80
CA PHE A 58 -14.97 -4.52 5.76
C PHE A 58 -13.97 -3.77 4.85
N PRO A 59 -12.71 -4.20 4.74
CA PRO A 59 -11.68 -3.48 4.00
C PRO A 59 -11.83 -3.73 2.48
N TRP A 60 -12.99 -3.39 1.90
CA TRP A 60 -13.32 -3.62 0.48
C TRP A 60 -12.29 -3.02 -0.50
N LEU A 61 -11.58 -1.98 -0.06
CA LEU A 61 -10.59 -1.27 -0.86
C LEU A 61 -9.37 -2.14 -1.21
N VAL A 62 -8.97 -3.04 -0.32
CA VAL A 62 -7.79 -3.90 -0.54
C VAL A 62 -8.08 -4.96 -1.59
N PRO A 63 -9.17 -5.76 -1.50
CA PRO A 63 -9.60 -6.64 -2.59
C PRO A 63 -9.81 -5.87 -3.90
N LEU A 64 -10.35 -4.65 -3.86
CA LEU A 64 -10.52 -3.85 -5.06
C LEU A 64 -9.16 -3.53 -5.72
N PHE A 65 -8.16 -3.11 -4.95
CA PHE A 65 -6.82 -2.84 -5.49
C PHE A 65 -6.18 -4.11 -6.02
N VAL A 66 -6.35 -5.24 -5.34
CA VAL A 66 -5.85 -6.54 -5.83
C VAL A 66 -6.48 -6.88 -7.18
N VAL A 67 -7.81 -6.78 -7.29
CA VAL A 67 -8.53 -7.03 -8.54
C VAL A 67 -8.08 -6.07 -9.63
N ALA A 68 -7.92 -4.78 -9.33
CA ALA A 68 -7.47 -3.78 -10.29
C ALA A 68 -6.07 -4.11 -10.86
N ASN A 69 -5.12 -4.49 -10.01
CA ASN A 69 -3.78 -4.89 -10.44
C ASN A 69 -3.78 -6.16 -11.28
N VAL A 70 -4.59 -7.16 -10.90
CA VAL A 70 -4.74 -8.41 -11.67
C VAL A 70 -5.36 -8.15 -13.04
N VAL A 71 -6.45 -7.37 -13.11
CA VAL A 71 -7.11 -7.00 -14.35
C VAL A 71 -6.15 -6.23 -15.26
N LEU A 72 -5.42 -5.25 -14.72
CA LEU A 72 -4.47 -4.48 -15.52
C LEU A 72 -3.33 -5.35 -16.04
N PHE A 73 -2.81 -6.29 -15.24
CA PHE A 73 -1.81 -7.25 -15.70
C PHE A 73 -2.33 -8.13 -16.84
N ILE A 74 -3.58 -8.61 -16.77
CA ILE A 74 -4.22 -9.36 -17.85
C ILE A 74 -4.30 -8.51 -19.13
N ILE A 75 -4.67 -7.23 -19.02
CA ILE A 75 -4.71 -6.30 -20.16
C ILE A 75 -3.31 -6.10 -20.76
N VAL A 76 -2.29 -5.92 -19.93
CA VAL A 76 -0.89 -5.79 -20.37
C VAL A 76 -0.45 -7.03 -21.14
N MET A 77 -0.75 -8.23 -20.62
CA MET A 77 -0.43 -9.49 -21.30
C MET A 77 -1.19 -9.65 -22.62
N TYR A 78 -2.44 -9.19 -22.68
CA TYR A 78 -3.20 -9.14 -23.93
C TYR A 78 -2.57 -8.20 -24.96
N VAL A 79 -2.05 -7.05 -24.55
CA VAL A 79 -1.37 -6.10 -25.44
C VAL A 79 0.00 -6.63 -25.89
N ASN A 80 0.70 -7.36 -25.03
CA ASN A 80 2.02 -7.93 -25.31
C ASN A 80 2.04 -8.81 -26.57
N ASN A 81 1.10 -9.76 -26.65
CA ASN A 81 0.94 -10.66 -27.80
C ASN A 81 2.27 -11.24 -28.31
N CYS A 82 2.95 -12.02 -27.47
CA CYS A 82 4.27 -12.60 -27.78
C CYS A 82 4.33 -13.33 -29.13
N PRO A 83 3.36 -14.21 -29.49
CA PRO A 83 3.46 -15.00 -30.74
C PRO A 83 3.49 -14.17 -32.02
N LYS A 84 3.05 -12.91 -31.97
CA LYS A 84 3.11 -12.00 -33.12
C LYS A 84 4.49 -11.35 -33.29
N ARG A 85 5.29 -11.28 -32.22
CA ARG A 85 6.57 -10.53 -32.17
C ARG A 85 7.80 -11.42 -32.07
N SER A 86 7.69 -12.60 -31.45
CA SER A 86 8.81 -13.51 -31.21
C SER A 86 8.43 -14.96 -31.52
N THR A 87 9.41 -15.75 -31.96
CA THR A 87 9.25 -17.18 -32.25
C THR A 87 9.37 -18.05 -31.00
N ASN A 88 10.04 -17.57 -29.95
CA ASN A 88 10.37 -18.33 -28.75
C ASN A 88 9.62 -17.79 -27.52
N CYS A 89 8.31 -17.99 -27.47
CA CYS A 89 7.48 -17.59 -26.33
C CYS A 89 7.41 -18.68 -25.25
N VAL A 90 7.41 -18.27 -23.98
CA VAL A 90 7.17 -19.18 -22.85
C VAL A 90 5.67 -19.35 -22.67
N ALA A 91 5.24 -20.59 -22.39
CA ALA A 91 3.83 -20.96 -22.27
C ALA A 91 3.00 -20.63 -23.53
N GLY A 92 3.49 -21.03 -24.71
CA GLY A 92 2.84 -20.79 -26.00
C GLY A 92 1.39 -21.30 -26.11
N PHE A 93 0.99 -22.27 -25.28
CA PHE A 93 -0.39 -22.75 -25.18
C PHE A 93 -1.40 -21.67 -24.73
N LEU A 94 -0.92 -20.58 -24.11
CA LEU A 94 -1.74 -19.42 -23.71
C LEU A 94 -2.05 -18.48 -24.89
N GLY A 95 -1.52 -18.75 -26.08
CA GLY A 95 -1.71 -17.93 -27.28
C GLY A 95 -1.27 -16.50 -27.05
N ARG A 96 -2.20 -15.54 -27.18
CA ARG A 96 -1.93 -14.10 -27.04
C ARG A 96 -1.39 -13.71 -25.66
N PHE A 97 -1.65 -14.51 -24.62
CA PHE A 97 -1.18 -14.27 -23.25
C PHE A 97 0.16 -14.97 -22.95
N ALA A 98 0.83 -15.54 -23.95
CA ALA A 98 2.16 -16.13 -23.76
C ALA A 98 3.18 -15.08 -23.28
N PHE A 99 4.13 -15.55 -22.47
CA PHE A 99 5.18 -14.73 -21.88
C PHE A 99 6.36 -14.58 -22.82
N GLN A 100 7.11 -13.49 -22.67
CA GLN A 100 8.38 -13.31 -23.36
C GLN A 100 9.43 -14.36 -22.92
N PRO A 101 10.47 -14.61 -23.75
CA PRO A 101 11.54 -15.51 -23.39
C PRO A 101 12.14 -15.16 -22.02
N LEU A 102 12.51 -16.16 -21.21
CA LEU A 102 13.13 -15.95 -19.89
C LEU A 102 14.43 -15.14 -19.92
N LYS A 103 15.11 -15.12 -21.08
CA LYS A 103 16.30 -14.29 -21.32
C LYS A 103 15.96 -12.79 -21.35
N GLU A 104 14.77 -12.43 -21.82
CA GLU A 104 14.29 -11.06 -21.88
C GLU A 104 13.59 -10.67 -20.57
N ASN A 105 12.72 -11.55 -20.05
CA ASN A 105 11.99 -11.29 -18.82
C ASN A 105 11.95 -12.53 -17.91
N PRO A 106 12.82 -12.60 -16.89
CA PRO A 106 12.87 -13.76 -15.98
C PRO A 106 11.64 -13.86 -15.06
N LEU A 107 10.83 -12.79 -14.94
CA LEU A 107 9.67 -12.73 -14.03
C LEU A 107 8.39 -13.33 -14.63
N LEU A 108 8.48 -13.97 -15.80
CA LEU A 108 7.34 -14.47 -16.60
C LEU A 108 6.35 -13.36 -16.91
N GLY A 109 6.67 -12.51 -17.89
CA GLY A 109 5.91 -11.30 -18.15
C GLY A 109 5.97 -10.80 -19.59
N PRO A 110 5.46 -9.58 -19.81
CA PRO A 110 5.49 -8.90 -21.10
C PRO A 110 6.88 -8.36 -21.43
N SER A 111 7.05 -7.82 -22.64
CA SER A 111 8.26 -7.09 -23.02
C SER A 111 8.33 -5.71 -22.35
N SER A 112 9.53 -5.15 -22.24
CA SER A 112 9.76 -3.78 -21.75
C SER A 112 9.03 -2.73 -22.61
N ASP A 113 9.02 -2.90 -23.93
CA ASP A 113 8.26 -2.06 -24.87
C ASP A 113 6.75 -2.05 -24.57
N THR A 114 6.19 -3.21 -24.25
CA THR A 114 4.76 -3.31 -23.89
C THR A 114 4.48 -2.55 -22.60
N LEU A 115 5.34 -2.69 -21.59
CA LEU A 115 5.20 -1.96 -20.33
C LEU A 115 5.30 -0.44 -20.56
N LEU A 116 6.26 0.01 -21.36
CA LEU A 116 6.40 1.42 -21.76
C LEU A 116 5.15 1.94 -22.46
N LYS A 117 4.58 1.17 -23.39
CA LYS A 117 3.33 1.52 -24.07
C LYS A 117 2.15 1.63 -23.10
N MET A 118 2.10 0.76 -22.09
CA MET A 118 1.01 0.68 -21.12
C MET A 118 1.09 1.73 -20.00
N GLY A 119 2.19 2.48 -19.90
CA GLY A 119 2.35 3.54 -18.91
C GLY A 119 3.41 3.29 -17.85
N ALA A 120 4.40 2.43 -18.12
CA ALA A 120 5.56 2.32 -17.26
C ALA A 120 6.27 3.67 -17.13
N MET A 121 6.89 3.89 -15.97
CA MET A 121 7.64 5.10 -15.72
C MET A 121 9.01 4.98 -16.39
N GLU A 122 9.33 5.97 -17.21
CA GLU A 122 10.61 6.16 -17.90
C GLU A 122 10.89 7.66 -17.92
N VAL A 123 12.05 8.06 -17.43
CA VAL A 123 12.38 9.47 -17.17
C VAL A 123 12.28 10.32 -18.44
N GLU A 124 12.79 9.82 -19.57
CA GLU A 124 12.74 10.56 -20.83
C GLU A 124 11.29 10.88 -21.27
N LYS A 125 10.36 9.92 -21.15
CA LYS A 125 8.94 10.15 -21.50
C LYS A 125 8.24 11.08 -20.53
N VAL A 126 8.63 11.07 -19.26
CA VAL A 126 8.05 11.98 -18.25
C VAL A 126 8.53 13.41 -18.49
N VAL A 127 9.84 13.60 -18.67
CA VAL A 127 10.46 14.92 -18.77
C VAL A 127 10.31 15.50 -20.17
N LYS A 128 10.80 14.82 -21.22
CA LYS A 128 10.74 15.32 -22.60
C LYS A 128 9.36 15.13 -23.23
N GLY A 129 8.69 14.02 -22.90
CA GLY A 129 7.36 13.72 -23.43
C GLY A 129 6.21 14.39 -22.66
N HIS A 130 6.51 15.10 -21.56
CA HIS A 130 5.52 15.69 -20.64
C HIS A 130 4.47 14.70 -20.12
N GLN A 131 4.81 13.42 -20.02
CA GLN A 131 3.88 12.35 -19.63
C GLN A 131 3.88 12.11 -18.12
N GLY A 132 3.64 13.16 -17.32
CA GLY A 132 3.68 13.11 -15.85
C GLY A 132 2.69 12.11 -15.21
N TRP A 133 1.62 11.75 -15.93
CA TRP A 133 0.67 10.71 -15.51
C TRP A 133 1.34 9.33 -15.32
N ARG A 134 2.51 9.11 -15.92
CA ARG A 134 3.30 7.87 -15.77
C ARG A 134 3.77 7.62 -14.34
N LEU A 135 3.92 8.68 -13.54
CA LEU A 135 4.26 8.59 -12.11
C LEU A 135 3.16 7.92 -11.29
N ILE A 136 1.92 7.90 -11.80
CA ILE A 136 0.79 7.25 -11.13
C ILE A 136 0.43 5.92 -11.81
N SER A 137 0.46 5.84 -13.14
CA SER A 137 0.09 4.61 -13.84
C SER A 137 1.05 3.46 -13.55
N CYS A 138 2.35 3.73 -13.37
CA CYS A 138 3.34 2.69 -13.12
C CYS A 138 3.11 1.91 -11.83
N ILE A 139 2.41 2.50 -10.84
CA ILE A 139 2.05 1.88 -9.55
C ILE A 139 1.18 0.62 -9.77
N TRP A 140 0.43 0.57 -10.87
CA TRP A 140 -0.52 -0.50 -11.17
C TRP A 140 0.05 -1.56 -12.12
N LEU A 141 1.15 -1.23 -12.82
CA LEU A 141 1.78 -2.12 -13.78
C LEU A 141 2.73 -3.09 -13.09
N HIS A 142 2.89 -4.29 -13.64
CA HIS A 142 3.73 -5.33 -13.07
C HIS A 142 4.60 -5.97 -14.14
N ALA A 143 5.87 -6.19 -13.80
CA ALA A 143 6.87 -6.72 -14.73
C ALA A 143 6.66 -8.21 -15.08
N GLY A 144 5.91 -8.96 -14.27
CA GLY A 144 5.66 -10.38 -14.52
C GLY A 144 4.79 -11.02 -13.44
N VAL A 145 4.47 -12.30 -13.62
CA VAL A 145 3.58 -13.06 -12.73
C VAL A 145 4.14 -13.15 -11.31
N PHE A 146 5.43 -13.48 -11.15
CA PHE A 146 6.05 -13.57 -9.82
C PHE A 146 6.02 -12.24 -9.07
N HIS A 147 6.28 -11.14 -9.80
CA HIS A 147 6.23 -9.80 -9.25
C HIS A 147 4.80 -9.41 -8.83
N LEU A 148 3.79 -9.70 -9.66
CA LEU A 148 2.39 -9.47 -9.30
C LEU A 148 1.99 -10.27 -8.04
N LEU A 149 2.29 -11.57 -8.00
CA LEU A 149 1.93 -12.43 -6.87
C LEU A 149 2.54 -11.93 -5.57
N ALA A 150 3.83 -11.61 -5.57
CA ALA A 150 4.51 -11.08 -4.39
C ALA A 150 3.86 -9.78 -3.88
N ASN A 151 3.53 -8.85 -4.77
CA ASN A 151 2.87 -7.60 -4.41
C ASN A 151 1.45 -7.83 -3.88
N MET A 152 0.66 -8.71 -4.50
CA MET A 152 -0.72 -8.95 -4.09
C MET A 152 -0.81 -9.66 -2.73
N ILE A 153 0.06 -10.64 -2.48
CA ILE A 153 0.17 -11.29 -1.16
C ILE A 153 0.55 -10.26 -0.10
N SER A 154 1.56 -9.42 -0.38
CA SER A 154 1.99 -8.36 0.53
C SER A 154 0.88 -7.34 0.79
N LEU A 155 0.15 -6.93 -0.25
CA LEU A 155 -0.97 -6.01 -0.14
C LEU A 155 -2.10 -6.57 0.73
N LEU A 156 -2.40 -7.87 0.62
CA LEU A 156 -3.41 -8.53 1.44
C LEU A 156 -2.97 -8.60 2.92
N ILE A 157 -1.72 -8.97 3.19
CA ILE A 157 -1.20 -9.09 4.56
C ILE A 157 -1.14 -7.71 5.25
N ILE A 158 -0.62 -6.69 4.56
CA ILE A 158 -0.43 -5.35 5.10
C ILE A 158 -1.75 -4.58 5.12
N GLY A 159 -2.54 -4.71 4.05
CA GLY A 159 -3.73 -3.91 3.81
C GLY A 159 -4.93 -4.26 4.70
N ILE A 160 -4.99 -5.41 5.36
CA ILE A 160 -6.14 -5.67 6.24
C ILE A 160 -6.16 -4.73 7.48
N ARG A 161 -5.04 -4.09 7.81
CA ARG A 161 -4.86 -3.37 9.09
C ARG A 161 -5.17 -1.87 9.05
N LEU A 162 -5.27 -1.26 7.87
CA LEU A 162 -5.29 0.20 7.73
C LEU A 162 -6.62 0.69 7.13
N VAL A 163 -7.36 1.53 7.85
CA VAL A 163 -8.69 2.02 7.41
C VAL A 163 -8.59 3.06 6.28
N ARG A 164 -7.42 3.70 6.10
CA ARG A 164 -7.17 4.81 5.16
C ARG A 164 -6.13 4.45 4.08
N ILE A 165 -6.08 3.19 3.66
CA ILE A 165 -5.05 2.65 2.76
C ILE A 165 -5.00 3.35 1.42
N GLY A 166 -6.14 3.68 0.82
CA GLY A 166 -6.16 4.14 -0.57
C GLY A 166 -5.28 5.37 -0.81
N LEU A 167 -5.44 6.39 0.04
CA LEU A 167 -4.66 7.62 -0.07
C LEU A 167 -3.19 7.39 0.25
N VAL A 168 -2.88 6.62 1.30
CA VAL A 168 -1.49 6.30 1.65
C VAL A 168 -0.83 5.52 0.53
N TYR A 169 -1.50 4.50 -0.02
CA TYR A 169 -1.01 3.67 -1.11
C TYR A 169 -0.71 4.51 -2.36
N VAL A 170 -1.66 5.33 -2.82
CA VAL A 170 -1.47 6.13 -4.05
C VAL A 170 -0.42 7.22 -3.86
N LEU A 171 -0.46 7.96 -2.75
CA LEU A 171 0.49 9.06 -2.50
C LEU A 171 1.90 8.55 -2.19
N SER A 172 2.04 7.43 -1.47
CA SER A 172 3.34 6.79 -1.29
C SER A 172 3.87 6.19 -2.58
N GLY A 173 3.01 5.55 -3.38
CA GLY A 173 3.41 5.07 -4.71
C GLY A 173 3.93 6.21 -5.58
N PHE A 174 3.22 7.33 -5.60
CA PHE A 174 3.66 8.54 -6.28
C PHE A 174 5.01 9.05 -5.77
N GLY A 175 5.20 9.14 -4.46
CA GLY A 175 6.49 9.55 -3.87
C GLY A 175 7.63 8.59 -4.20
N GLY A 176 7.34 7.29 -4.28
CA GLY A 176 8.28 6.29 -4.78
C GLY A 176 8.65 6.52 -6.25
N SER A 177 7.66 6.66 -7.12
CA SER A 177 7.88 6.92 -8.55
C SER A 177 8.60 8.23 -8.82
N LEU A 178 8.31 9.28 -8.04
CA LEU A 178 9.00 10.56 -8.11
C LEU A 178 10.48 10.42 -7.73
N MET A 179 10.77 9.74 -6.62
CA MET A 179 12.15 9.56 -6.20
C MET A 179 12.91 8.62 -7.14
N SER A 180 12.28 7.57 -7.64
CA SER A 180 12.85 6.76 -8.71
C SER A 180 13.20 7.61 -9.93
N ALA A 181 12.29 8.47 -10.40
CA ALA A 181 12.52 9.29 -11.59
C ALA A 181 13.65 10.32 -11.42
N LEU A 182 13.97 10.73 -10.19
CA LEU A 182 15.06 11.67 -9.90
C LEU A 182 16.45 11.00 -9.83
N PHE A 183 16.50 9.70 -9.56
CA PHE A 183 17.74 8.95 -9.33
C PHE A 183 18.03 7.88 -10.40
N LEU A 184 17.03 7.47 -11.19
CA LEU A 184 17.16 6.43 -12.20
C LEU A 184 17.50 7.05 -13.57
N GLU A 185 18.71 6.81 -14.08
CA GLU A 185 19.14 7.33 -15.39
C GLU A 185 18.54 6.58 -16.57
N LEU A 186 18.62 5.25 -16.53
CA LEU A 186 18.28 4.37 -17.64
C LEU A 186 17.55 3.15 -17.10
N GLY A 187 16.23 3.12 -17.27
CA GLY A 187 15.42 1.98 -16.85
C GLY A 187 13.93 2.27 -16.85
N ILE A 188 13.16 1.19 -16.83
CA ILE A 188 11.71 1.25 -16.64
C ILE A 188 11.39 0.89 -15.20
N SER A 189 10.54 1.68 -14.57
CA SER A 189 10.02 1.39 -13.24
C SER A 189 8.53 1.08 -13.31
N VAL A 190 8.15 -0.05 -12.72
CA VAL A 190 6.78 -0.53 -12.60
C VAL A 190 6.61 -1.26 -11.27
N GLY A 191 5.42 -1.20 -10.70
CA GLY A 191 5.05 -2.03 -9.57
C GLY A 191 4.40 -1.28 -8.43
N ALA A 192 3.53 -2.00 -7.73
CA ALA A 192 2.90 -1.57 -6.48
C ALA A 192 3.89 -1.47 -5.30
N SER A 193 5.11 -1.99 -5.45
CA SER A 193 6.05 -2.21 -4.35
C SER A 193 6.44 -0.92 -3.62
N GLY A 194 6.63 0.22 -4.32
CA GLY A 194 6.84 1.52 -3.67
C GLY A 194 5.67 1.93 -2.77
N ALA A 195 4.43 1.70 -3.20
CA ALA A 195 3.24 1.94 -2.39
C ALA A 195 3.17 0.99 -1.16
N LEU A 196 3.58 -0.27 -1.32
CA LEU A 196 3.65 -1.25 -0.22
C LEU A 196 4.68 -0.85 0.84
N PHE A 197 5.86 -0.40 0.41
CA PHE A 197 6.85 0.19 1.30
C PHE A 197 6.30 1.43 2.03
N GLY A 198 5.48 2.23 1.33
CA GLY A 198 4.73 3.30 1.96
C GLY A 198 3.77 2.85 3.05
N LEU A 199 3.04 1.75 2.84
CA LEU A 199 2.20 1.17 3.88
C LEU A 199 3.04 0.69 5.09
N LEU A 200 4.22 0.10 4.87
CA LEU A 200 5.14 -0.25 5.95
C LEU A 200 5.63 0.98 6.72
N GLY A 201 5.99 2.06 6.02
CA GLY A 201 6.36 3.34 6.63
C GLY A 201 5.21 3.93 7.44
N ALA A 202 3.99 3.90 6.91
CA ALA A 202 2.81 4.37 7.61
C ALA A 202 2.53 3.56 8.88
N MET A 203 2.68 2.23 8.83
CA MET A 203 2.59 1.37 10.01
C MET A 203 3.65 1.71 11.07
N LEU A 204 4.87 2.06 10.65
CA LEU A 204 5.94 2.46 11.57
C LEU A 204 5.59 3.76 12.28
N SER A 205 5.09 4.76 11.56
CA SER A 205 4.65 6.03 12.15
C SER A 205 3.44 5.85 13.09
N GLU A 206 2.50 4.94 12.78
CA GLU A 206 1.38 4.60 13.66
C GLU A 206 1.89 3.96 14.95
N LEU A 207 2.85 3.04 14.85
CA LEU A 207 3.47 2.39 16.00
C LEU A 207 4.19 3.40 16.90
N ILE A 208 4.96 4.33 16.32
CA ILE A 208 5.65 5.40 17.07
C ILE A 208 4.64 6.31 17.77
N THR A 209 3.59 6.73 17.05
CA THR A 209 2.57 7.65 17.58
C THR A 209 1.76 7.02 18.72
N ASN A 210 1.55 5.70 18.67
CA ASN A 210 0.73 4.92 19.60
C ASN A 210 1.56 3.99 20.48
N TRP A 211 2.83 4.32 20.72
CA TRP A 211 3.83 3.47 21.39
C TRP A 211 3.35 2.85 22.71
N THR A 212 2.56 3.61 23.48
CA THR A 212 2.04 3.23 24.80
C THR A 212 0.93 2.18 24.77
N ILE A 213 0.32 1.91 23.61
CA ILE A 213 -0.80 0.97 23.48
C ILE A 213 -0.31 -0.47 23.22
N TYR A 214 0.90 -0.62 22.68
CA TYR A 214 1.45 -1.93 22.31
C TYR A 214 2.16 -2.60 23.48
N ALA A 215 1.65 -3.77 23.91
CA ALA A 215 2.25 -4.57 24.99
C ALA A 215 3.72 -4.94 24.69
N ASN A 216 4.00 -5.41 23.47
CA ASN A 216 5.34 -5.80 23.01
C ASN A 216 5.93 -4.81 22.01
N LYS A 217 6.00 -3.53 22.40
CA LYS A 217 6.45 -2.40 21.57
C LYS A 217 7.81 -2.58 20.89
N LEU A 218 8.82 -3.06 21.63
CA LEU A 218 10.18 -3.21 21.09
C LEU A 218 10.25 -4.33 20.04
N ALA A 219 9.54 -5.44 20.28
CA ALA A 219 9.47 -6.55 19.33
C ALA A 219 8.71 -6.15 18.06
N ALA A 220 7.58 -5.46 18.17
CA ALA A 220 6.83 -4.98 17.00
C ALA A 220 7.66 -4.00 16.16
N PHE A 221 8.38 -3.08 16.82
CA PHE A 221 9.26 -2.13 16.16
C PHE A 221 10.43 -2.82 15.47
N SER A 222 11.14 -3.71 16.17
CA SER A 222 12.29 -4.42 15.61
C SER A 222 11.88 -5.31 14.45
N THR A 223 10.76 -6.06 14.56
CA THR A 223 10.23 -6.86 13.45
C THR A 223 9.94 -6.00 12.23
N LEU A 224 9.27 -4.85 12.39
CA LEU A 224 8.94 -3.99 11.26
C LEU A 224 10.19 -3.40 10.60
N VAL A 225 11.16 -2.94 11.39
CA VAL A 225 12.44 -2.44 10.88
C VAL A 225 13.21 -3.54 10.15
N ILE A 226 13.29 -4.75 10.71
CA ILE A 226 13.95 -5.89 10.08
C ILE A 226 13.27 -6.23 8.74
N ILE A 227 11.94 -6.25 8.67
CA ILE A 227 11.21 -6.48 7.42
C ILE A 227 11.59 -5.44 6.37
N VAL A 228 11.61 -4.15 6.73
CA VAL A 228 11.99 -3.07 5.81
C VAL A 228 13.42 -3.25 5.31
N LEU A 229 14.37 -3.52 6.21
CA LEU A 229 15.78 -3.72 5.85
C LEU A 229 15.99 -4.94 4.96
N LEU A 230 15.31 -6.05 5.25
CA LEU A 230 15.38 -7.26 4.42
C LEU A 230 14.80 -7.02 3.02
N ASN A 231 13.68 -6.30 2.90
CA ASN A 231 13.12 -5.99 1.59
C ASN A 231 14.01 -5.03 0.79
N LEU A 232 14.62 -4.03 1.43
CA LEU A 232 15.61 -3.16 0.77
C LEU A 232 16.87 -3.92 0.34
N ALA A 233 17.31 -4.89 1.16
CA ALA A 233 18.44 -5.75 0.79
C ALA A 233 18.10 -6.63 -0.41
N VAL A 234 16.90 -7.19 -0.48
CA VAL A 234 16.40 -7.91 -1.67
C VAL A 234 16.33 -6.99 -2.88
N GLY A 235 16.01 -5.70 -2.70
CA GLY A 235 15.98 -4.76 -3.80
C GLY A 235 17.34 -4.31 -4.33
N LEU A 236 18.46 -4.80 -3.76
CA LEU A 236 19.79 -4.69 -4.36
C LEU A 236 19.99 -5.68 -5.53
N LEU A 237 19.03 -6.58 -5.75
CA LEU A 237 19.01 -7.49 -6.89
C LEU A 237 18.74 -6.70 -8.19
N PRO A 238 19.29 -7.14 -9.33
CA PRO A 238 19.07 -6.48 -10.60
C PRO A 238 17.58 -6.49 -10.97
N HIS A 239 17.12 -5.44 -11.66
CA HIS A 239 15.72 -5.19 -12.06
C HIS A 239 14.76 -4.79 -10.94
N VAL A 240 15.24 -4.57 -9.71
CA VAL A 240 14.44 -4.01 -8.61
C VAL A 240 14.78 -2.54 -8.40
N ASP A 241 13.75 -1.72 -8.21
CA ASP A 241 13.88 -0.28 -8.03
C ASP A 241 13.84 0.10 -6.53
N ASN A 242 15.02 0.17 -5.93
CA ASN A 242 15.16 0.52 -4.52
C ASN A 242 14.88 2.00 -4.23
N PHE A 243 15.09 2.90 -5.20
CA PHE A 243 14.72 4.31 -5.02
C PHE A 243 13.20 4.46 -4.90
N ALA A 244 12.43 3.69 -5.68
CA ALA A 244 10.98 3.65 -5.51
C ALA A 244 10.57 3.14 -4.12
N HIS A 245 11.27 2.14 -3.57
CA HIS A 245 10.99 1.60 -2.24
C HIS A 245 11.29 2.61 -1.14
N ILE A 246 12.46 3.27 -1.18
CA ILE A 246 12.86 4.26 -0.18
C ILE A 246 11.93 5.48 -0.25
N GLY A 247 11.62 5.97 -1.46
CA GLY A 247 10.78 7.15 -1.66
C GLY A 247 9.35 6.89 -1.21
N GLY A 248 8.85 5.68 -1.49
CA GLY A 248 7.56 5.21 -1.02
C GLY A 248 7.51 5.10 0.51
N PHE A 249 8.53 4.49 1.13
CA PHE A 249 8.65 4.37 2.58
C PHE A 249 8.67 5.72 3.30
N ILE A 250 9.52 6.66 2.85
CA ILE A 250 9.60 8.01 3.44
C ILE A 250 8.25 8.72 3.32
N SER A 251 7.65 8.72 2.13
CA SER A 251 6.35 9.34 1.89
C SER A 251 5.27 8.72 2.77
N GLY A 252 5.23 7.39 2.87
CA GLY A 252 4.29 6.66 3.71
C GLY A 252 4.47 6.91 5.20
N PHE A 253 5.71 7.02 5.67
CA PHE A 253 6.04 7.37 7.05
C PHE A 253 5.49 8.75 7.43
N LEU A 254 5.68 9.76 6.57
CA LEU A 254 5.10 11.10 6.77
C LEU A 254 3.56 11.07 6.69
N LEU A 255 3.01 10.36 5.70
CA LEU A 255 1.56 10.21 5.51
C LEU A 255 0.89 9.51 6.69
N GLY A 256 1.55 8.59 7.36
CA GLY A 256 0.98 7.95 8.54
C GLY A 256 0.86 8.89 9.74
N PHE A 257 1.77 9.85 9.92
CA PHE A 257 1.57 10.93 10.90
C PHE A 257 0.41 11.87 10.54
N ILE A 258 0.02 11.96 9.27
CA ILE A 258 -1.11 12.79 8.82
C ILE A 258 -2.43 12.02 8.94
N PHE A 259 -2.48 10.80 8.41
CA PHE A 259 -3.72 10.05 8.21
C PHE A 259 -4.00 9.02 9.31
N LEU A 260 -3.01 8.50 10.04
CA LEU A 260 -3.18 7.41 11.01
C LEU A 260 -3.17 7.87 12.48
N ILE A 261 -3.44 9.15 12.74
CA ILE A 261 -3.59 9.65 14.11
C ILE A 261 -4.83 9.01 14.77
N ARG A 262 -4.61 8.25 15.84
CA ARG A 262 -5.67 7.70 16.69
C ARG A 262 -6.04 8.69 17.80
N PRO A 263 -7.34 8.91 18.08
CA PRO A 263 -7.76 9.67 19.26
C PRO A 263 -7.41 8.89 20.54
N GLN A 264 -7.12 9.61 21.62
CA GLN A 264 -6.74 8.98 22.90
C GLN A 264 -7.91 8.18 23.50
N PHE A 265 -7.61 7.01 24.10
CA PHE A 265 -8.58 6.23 24.87
C PHE A 265 -9.14 7.08 26.02
N GLY A 266 -10.47 7.19 26.10
CA GLY A 266 -11.18 8.05 27.07
C GLY A 266 -11.88 9.26 26.47
N TRP A 267 -11.76 9.50 25.15
CA TRP A 267 -12.67 10.43 24.47
C TRP A 267 -14.05 9.77 24.30
N VAL A 268 -14.99 10.17 25.15
CA VAL A 268 -16.41 9.83 24.98
C VAL A 268 -17.03 10.89 24.08
N SER A 269 -17.59 10.49 22.93
CA SER A 269 -18.41 11.41 22.15
C SER A 269 -19.63 11.77 22.98
N GLN A 270 -19.78 13.05 23.31
CA GLN A 270 -20.91 13.54 24.12
C GLN A 270 -22.28 13.23 23.49
N LYS A 271 -22.31 12.89 22.20
CA LYS A 271 -23.50 12.45 21.46
C LYS A 271 -23.97 11.02 21.78
N THR A 272 -23.12 10.18 22.39
CA THR A 272 -23.43 8.79 22.75
C THR A 272 -23.57 8.54 24.25
N CYS A 273 -23.55 9.60 25.07
CA CYS A 273 -23.80 9.48 26.51
C CYS A 273 -25.28 9.28 26.80
N PRO A 274 -25.67 8.31 27.67
CA PRO A 274 -27.02 8.22 28.19
C PRO A 274 -27.45 9.51 28.92
N PRO A 275 -28.74 9.87 28.92
CA PRO A 275 -29.24 11.00 29.71
C PRO A 275 -28.87 10.83 31.20
N GLY A 276 -28.17 11.81 31.77
CA GLY A 276 -27.74 11.80 33.18
C GLY A 276 -26.29 11.36 33.46
N TYR A 277 -25.51 11.00 32.44
CA TYR A 277 -24.08 10.72 32.61
C TYR A 277 -23.25 12.02 32.71
N ILE A 278 -22.67 12.31 33.87
CA ILE A 278 -21.72 13.42 34.05
C ILE A 278 -20.38 12.98 33.46
N ALA A 279 -20.12 13.35 32.20
CA ALA A 279 -18.84 13.08 31.57
C ALA A 279 -17.73 13.90 32.25
N PRO A 280 -16.57 13.31 32.57
CA PRO A 280 -15.40 14.08 33.00
C PRO A 280 -15.02 15.12 31.94
N PRO A 281 -14.34 16.23 32.32
CA PRO A 281 -13.98 17.29 31.38
C PRO A 281 -13.30 16.71 30.15
N ALA A 282 -13.79 17.09 28.96
CA ALA A 282 -13.35 16.56 27.70
C ALA A 282 -11.82 16.72 27.56
N LYS A 283 -11.07 15.63 27.73
CA LYS A 283 -9.65 15.61 27.40
C LYS A 283 -9.52 15.84 25.90
N SER A 284 -8.51 16.63 25.50
CA SER A 284 -8.23 16.88 24.08
C SER A 284 -8.19 15.56 23.30
N LYS A 285 -8.86 15.53 22.15
CA LYS A 285 -8.97 14.35 21.28
C LYS A 285 -7.60 13.80 20.89
N TYR A 286 -6.61 14.68 20.72
CA TYR A 286 -5.23 14.36 20.38
C TYR A 286 -4.24 15.08 21.31
N LYS A 287 -3.06 14.50 21.50
CA LYS A 287 -1.96 15.10 22.29
C LYS A 287 -1.23 16.17 21.46
N ALA A 288 -0.63 17.15 22.12
CA ALA A 288 0.09 18.25 21.45
C ALA A 288 1.18 17.75 20.48
N TYR A 289 1.95 16.73 20.86
CA TYR A 289 2.97 16.15 19.96
C TYR A 289 2.37 15.55 18.67
N GLN A 290 1.13 15.04 18.70
CA GLN A 290 0.48 14.48 17.51
C GLN A 290 0.16 15.59 16.51
N TYR A 291 -0.26 16.77 16.97
CA TYR A 291 -0.47 17.94 16.12
C TYR A 291 0.84 18.50 15.58
N VAL A 292 1.90 18.55 16.39
CA VAL A 292 3.23 18.98 15.94
C VAL A 292 3.78 18.04 14.86
N LEU A 293 3.73 16.73 15.08
CA LEU A 293 4.16 15.74 14.09
C LEU A 293 3.33 15.81 12.81
N LEU A 294 2.03 16.05 12.90
CA LEU A 294 1.18 16.26 11.73
C LEU A 294 1.63 17.48 10.93
N ALA A 295 1.80 18.63 11.59
CA ALA A 295 2.17 19.88 10.91
C ALA A 295 3.55 19.79 10.24
N ILE A 296 4.53 19.22 10.93
CA ILE A 296 5.87 18.97 10.37
C ILE A 296 5.77 18.02 9.18
N SER A 297 5.10 16.88 9.34
CA SER A 297 5.02 15.86 8.28
C SER A 297 4.29 16.38 7.04
N LEU A 298 3.22 17.15 7.24
CA LEU A 298 2.48 17.78 6.15
C LEU A 298 3.35 18.80 5.40
N THR A 299 4.11 19.61 6.14
CA THR A 299 5.01 20.61 5.56
C THR A 299 6.11 19.93 4.74
N LEU A 300 6.80 18.94 5.31
CA LEU A 300 7.86 18.18 4.65
C LEU A 300 7.37 17.43 3.41
N LEU A 301 6.17 16.84 3.46
CA LEU A 301 5.61 16.13 2.33
C LEU A 301 5.27 17.07 1.17
N ILE A 302 4.64 18.21 1.47
CA ILE A 302 4.27 19.20 0.43
C ILE A 302 5.53 19.81 -0.18
N THR A 303 6.49 20.25 0.63
CA THR A 303 7.72 20.85 0.12
C THR A 303 8.56 19.83 -0.64
N GLY A 304 8.69 18.61 -0.13
CA GLY A 304 9.42 17.52 -0.79
C GLY A 304 8.83 17.15 -2.15
N PHE A 305 7.51 17.00 -2.25
CA PHE A 305 6.85 16.72 -3.53
C PHE A 305 6.95 17.89 -4.51
N ALA A 306 6.80 19.13 -4.03
CA ALA A 306 6.94 20.31 -4.88
C ALA A 306 8.36 20.44 -5.44
N ILE A 307 9.39 20.35 -4.59
CA ILE A 307 10.79 20.42 -5.00
C ILE A 307 11.13 19.26 -5.95
N GLY A 308 10.77 18.03 -5.57
CA GLY A 308 11.05 16.86 -6.40
C GLY A 308 10.40 16.93 -7.78
N LEU A 309 9.15 17.42 -7.89
CA LEU A 309 8.51 17.63 -9.17
C LEU A 309 9.18 18.73 -9.99
N LEU A 310 9.56 19.84 -9.35
CA LEU A 310 10.26 20.93 -10.02
C LEU A 310 11.62 20.47 -10.58
N ASP A 311 12.38 19.72 -9.79
CA ASP A 311 13.68 19.19 -10.20
C ASP A 311 13.53 18.15 -11.32
N LEU A 312 12.54 17.27 -11.23
CA LEU A 312 12.23 16.30 -12.26
C LEU A 312 11.89 16.98 -13.60
N PHE A 313 10.99 17.96 -13.60
CA PHE A 313 10.60 18.66 -14.84
C PHE A 313 11.68 19.60 -15.37
N LYS A 314 12.66 20.00 -14.56
CA LYS A 314 13.88 20.68 -15.02
C LYS A 314 14.90 19.71 -15.63
N GLY A 315 14.66 18.40 -15.55
CA GLY A 315 15.59 17.38 -16.02
C GLY A 315 16.83 17.23 -15.13
N VAL A 316 16.72 17.63 -13.85
CA VAL A 316 17.81 17.45 -12.89
C VAL A 316 17.94 15.98 -12.56
N ASN A 317 19.15 15.46 -12.72
CA ASN A 317 19.49 14.11 -12.34
C ASN A 317 20.31 14.12 -11.05
N VAL A 318 19.74 13.56 -9.98
CA VAL A 318 20.38 13.55 -8.67
C VAL A 318 21.49 12.49 -8.60
N ASN A 319 21.45 11.48 -9.47
CA ASN A 319 22.49 10.45 -9.54
C ASN A 319 23.85 11.04 -9.97
N GLU A 320 23.87 12.06 -10.83
CA GLU A 320 25.09 12.78 -11.22
C GLU A 320 25.79 13.45 -10.02
N HIS A 321 25.02 13.79 -8.99
CA HIS A 321 25.52 14.43 -7.77
C HIS A 321 25.96 13.41 -6.70
N CYS A 322 25.80 12.11 -6.97
CA CYS A 322 25.98 11.03 -6.00
C CYS A 322 26.59 9.76 -6.64
N PRO A 323 27.93 9.62 -6.65
CA PRO A 323 28.60 8.48 -7.28
C PRO A 323 28.25 7.11 -6.67
N TRP A 324 27.78 7.10 -5.42
CA TRP A 324 27.41 5.88 -4.70
C TRP A 324 25.92 5.50 -4.87
N CYS A 325 25.09 6.38 -5.41
CA CYS A 325 23.65 6.17 -5.51
C CYS A 325 23.30 4.99 -6.44
N GLN A 326 24.08 4.76 -7.49
CA GLN A 326 23.94 3.57 -8.36
C GLN A 326 23.97 2.23 -7.58
N TYR A 327 24.77 2.14 -6.50
CA TYR A 327 24.88 0.91 -5.70
C TYR A 327 23.67 0.67 -4.80
N MET A 328 22.81 1.68 -4.60
CA MET A 328 21.57 1.51 -3.85
C MET A 328 20.54 0.70 -4.63
N THR A 329 20.64 0.66 -5.97
CA THR A 329 19.73 -0.11 -6.83
C THR A 329 20.33 -1.44 -7.25
N CYS A 330 21.64 -1.50 -7.50
CA CYS A 330 22.28 -2.77 -7.82
C CYS A 330 23.74 -2.80 -7.36
N VAL A 331 24.09 -3.84 -6.60
CA VAL A 331 25.47 -4.11 -6.22
C VAL A 331 26.01 -5.25 -7.09
N PRO A 332 27.10 -5.05 -7.87
CA PRO A 332 27.64 -6.10 -8.72
C PRO A 332 28.25 -7.22 -7.85
N THR A 333 27.93 -8.48 -8.15
CA THR A 333 28.48 -9.65 -7.45
C THR A 333 28.92 -10.72 -8.45
N PRO A 334 29.69 -11.75 -8.04
CA PRO A 334 30.02 -12.86 -8.94
C PRO A 334 28.80 -13.64 -9.48
N LEU A 335 27.64 -13.49 -8.83
CA LEU A 335 26.39 -14.17 -9.18
C LEU A 335 25.52 -13.37 -10.17
N TRP A 336 25.70 -12.05 -10.28
CA TRP A 336 24.91 -11.21 -11.19
C TRP A 336 25.61 -9.89 -11.60
N SER A 337 25.28 -9.40 -12.79
CA SER A 337 25.77 -8.12 -13.33
C SER A 337 24.72 -7.01 -13.20
N CYS A 338 25.16 -5.82 -12.83
CA CYS A 338 24.34 -4.60 -12.77
C CYS A 338 24.34 -3.79 -14.07
N LYS A 339 25.14 -4.20 -15.07
CA LYS A 339 25.12 -3.57 -16.37
C LYS A 339 23.84 -3.99 -17.09
N SER A 340 23.00 -3.02 -17.45
CA SER A 340 21.99 -3.19 -18.48
C SER A 340 22.67 -3.77 -19.73
N PRO A 341 22.04 -4.67 -20.50
CA PRO A 341 22.60 -5.07 -21.79
C PRO A 341 22.67 -3.80 -22.64
N GLU A 342 23.86 -3.20 -22.72
CA GLU A 342 24.09 -2.03 -23.55
C GLU A 342 23.90 -2.49 -24.99
N VAL A 343 22.76 -2.12 -25.54
CA VAL A 343 22.39 -2.38 -26.92
C VAL A 343 23.21 -1.45 -27.79
N TYR A 344 24.43 -1.86 -28.09
CA TYR A 344 25.28 -1.13 -29.05
C TYR A 344 24.93 -1.59 -30.46
N CYS A 345 24.61 -0.64 -31.33
CA CYS A 345 24.59 -0.87 -32.77
C CYS A 345 25.72 -0.13 -33.44
N GLN A 346 26.46 -0.85 -34.27
CA GLN A 346 27.39 -0.26 -35.22
C GLN A 346 26.59 0.22 -36.43
N SER A 347 26.68 1.50 -36.76
CA SER A 347 26.09 2.07 -37.97
C SER A 347 27.13 2.21 -39.07
N SER A 348 26.75 1.89 -40.30
CA SER A 348 27.53 2.14 -41.51
C SER A 348 26.62 2.80 -42.55
N GLN A 349 27.01 3.96 -43.06
CA GLN A 349 26.20 4.75 -43.98
C GLN A 349 26.71 4.55 -45.41
N PHE A 350 25.81 4.14 -46.31
CA PHE A 350 26.06 4.01 -47.74
C PHE A 350 25.03 4.87 -48.49
N GLY A 351 25.37 6.14 -48.74
CA GLY A 351 24.46 7.10 -49.37
C GLY A 351 23.23 7.40 -48.48
N PRO A 352 21.98 7.33 -48.99
CA PRO A 352 20.77 7.57 -48.20
C PRO A 352 20.37 6.39 -47.29
N GLN A 353 21.13 5.29 -47.33
CA GLN A 353 20.85 4.07 -46.57
C GLN A 353 21.81 3.96 -45.38
N LEU A 354 21.24 3.72 -44.21
CA LEU A 354 21.93 3.45 -42.96
C LEU A 354 21.81 1.96 -42.65
N ASN A 355 22.94 1.25 -42.69
CA ASN A 355 23.03 -0.13 -42.26
C ASN A 355 23.42 -0.16 -40.77
N LEU A 356 22.47 -0.56 -39.92
CA LEU A 356 22.69 -0.77 -38.49
C LEU A 356 22.99 -2.25 -38.25
N THR A 357 23.98 -2.54 -37.42
CA THR A 357 24.36 -3.88 -37.00
C THR A 357 24.38 -3.94 -35.49
N CYS A 358 23.54 -4.78 -34.92
CA CYS A 358 23.48 -5.05 -33.50
C CYS A 358 24.73 -5.82 -33.06
N LEU A 359 25.55 -5.25 -32.17
CA LEU A 359 26.75 -5.90 -31.66
C LEU A 359 26.42 -7.04 -30.68
N SER A 360 25.26 -6.99 -30.01
CA SER A 360 24.86 -8.01 -29.03
C SER A 360 24.25 -9.26 -29.67
N THR A 361 23.56 -9.13 -30.82
CA THR A 361 22.87 -10.26 -31.49
C THR A 361 23.46 -10.60 -32.86
N GLY A 362 24.32 -9.75 -33.42
CA GLY A 362 24.86 -9.89 -34.78
C GLY A 362 23.83 -9.63 -35.90
N LYS A 363 22.59 -9.23 -35.57
CA LYS A 363 21.57 -8.88 -36.55
C LYS A 363 21.93 -7.57 -37.25
N SER A 364 21.80 -7.51 -38.57
CA SER A 364 21.97 -6.29 -39.36
C SER A 364 20.70 -5.92 -40.12
N GLY A 365 20.48 -4.62 -40.34
CA GLY A 365 19.31 -4.10 -41.03
C GLY A 365 19.57 -2.73 -41.65
N THR A 366 19.06 -2.55 -42.87
CA THR A 366 19.20 -1.32 -43.65
C THR A 366 17.94 -0.46 -43.55
N TYR A 367 18.13 0.81 -43.21
CA TYR A 367 17.08 1.81 -43.02
C TYR A 367 17.36 3.04 -43.88
N ILE A 368 16.31 3.71 -44.37
CA ILE A 368 16.43 4.96 -45.12
C ILE A 368 16.12 6.09 -44.13
N LEU A 369 17.10 6.96 -43.86
CA LEU A 369 16.95 8.07 -42.90
C LEU A 369 16.30 9.27 -43.59
N PRO A 370 15.14 9.78 -43.11
CA PRO A 370 14.56 11.02 -43.61
C PRO A 370 15.22 12.28 -43.01
N ASP A 371 15.75 12.18 -41.77
CA ASP A 371 16.36 13.29 -41.03
C ASP A 371 17.34 12.78 -39.96
N ASP A 372 18.43 13.51 -39.75
CA ASP A 372 19.60 13.16 -38.95
C ASP A 372 19.36 13.36 -37.42
N ASN A 373 18.29 12.76 -36.89
CA ASN A 373 17.94 12.88 -35.47
C ASN A 373 18.54 11.72 -34.64
N PRO A 374 19.45 11.99 -33.68
CA PRO A 374 20.15 10.95 -32.90
C PRO A 374 19.21 10.06 -32.08
N THR A 375 18.02 10.53 -31.73
CA THR A 375 17.00 9.72 -31.03
C THR A 375 16.41 8.61 -31.91
N HIS A 376 16.33 8.84 -33.22
CA HIS A 376 15.75 7.87 -34.17
C HIS A 376 16.67 6.67 -34.40
N LEU A 377 17.99 6.91 -34.38
CA LEU A 377 19.04 5.90 -34.45
C LEU A 377 18.96 4.89 -33.29
N GLN A 378 18.72 5.39 -32.08
CA GLN A 378 18.67 4.55 -30.88
C GLN A 378 17.41 3.68 -30.83
N VAL A 379 16.29 4.20 -31.35
CA VAL A 379 15.04 3.43 -31.52
C VAL A 379 15.22 2.32 -32.56
N LEU A 380 15.81 2.62 -33.72
CA LEU A 380 16.10 1.63 -34.77
C LEU A 380 17.09 0.57 -34.26
N CYS A 381 18.10 0.99 -33.49
CA CYS A 381 19.05 0.09 -32.86
C CYS A 381 18.38 -0.85 -31.86
N SER A 382 17.54 -0.31 -30.97
CA SER A 382 16.73 -1.11 -30.04
C SER A 382 15.84 -2.12 -30.76
N GLN A 383 15.20 -1.72 -31.87
CA GLN A 383 14.33 -2.61 -32.66
C GLN A 383 15.11 -3.72 -33.36
N LEU A 384 16.31 -3.41 -33.87
CA LEU A 384 17.17 -4.38 -34.54
C LEU A 384 17.76 -5.41 -33.58
N CYS A 385 18.06 -4.98 -32.35
CA CYS A 385 18.69 -5.80 -31.32
C CYS A 385 17.73 -6.61 -30.46
N GLN A 386 16.42 -6.34 -30.51
CA GLN A 386 15.37 -7.25 -30.06
C GLN A 386 15.27 -8.41 -31.05
#